data_AF-A0ABD3B7X2-F1
#
_entry.id   AF-A0ABD3B7X2-F1
#
_cell.length_a   1.000
_cell.length_b   1.000
_cell.length_c   1.000
_cell.angle_alpha   90.00
_cell.angle_beta   90.00
_cell.angle_gamma   90.00
#
_symmetry.space_group_name_H-M   'P 1'
#
loop_
_entity.id
_entity.type
_entity.pdbx_description
1 polymer ?
#
loop_
_entity_poly.entity_id
_entity_poly.type
_entity_poly.pdbx_seq_one_letter_code
_entity_poly.pdbx_strand_id
1 'polypeptide(L)' 'MKSKLRALWNHPAGPKTIHFWAPTFKWGLSIANISDFSKPPETLSYPLPTNRD' A
#
# COMPACT_ATOMS: atom_id res chain seq x y z
N MET A 1 4.05 -32.22 -13.01
CA MET A 1 3.54 -31.25 -12.02
C MET A 1 3.54 -29.82 -12.59
N LYS A 2 2.45 -29.36 -13.24
CA LYS A 2 2.23 -27.95 -13.66
C LYS A 2 0.76 -27.49 -13.56
N SER A 3 -0.14 -28.37 -13.10
CA SER A 3 -1.59 -28.16 -13.15
C SER A 3 -2.08 -27.14 -12.11
N LYS A 4 -1.53 -27.18 -10.89
CA LYS A 4 -2.00 -26.33 -9.76
C LYS A 4 -1.71 -24.83 -9.97
N LEU A 5 -0.56 -24.49 -10.55
CA LEU A 5 -0.21 -23.10 -10.88
C LEU A 5 -1.10 -22.55 -12.00
N ARG A 6 -1.43 -23.37 -13.02
CA ARG A 6 -2.40 -22.99 -14.06
C ARG A 6 -3.82 -22.84 -13.51
N ALA A 7 -4.24 -23.71 -12.59
CA ALA A 7 -5.54 -23.63 -11.95
C ALA A 7 -5.69 -22.35 -11.10
N LEU A 8 -4.65 -21.97 -10.34
CA LEU A 8 -4.63 -20.72 -9.57
C LEU A 8 -4.61 -19.47 -10.48
N TRP A 9 -3.95 -19.55 -11.64
CA TRP A 9 -3.87 -18.46 -12.62
C TRP A 9 -5.16 -18.23 -13.41
N ASN A 10 -5.91 -19.30 -13.69
CA ASN A 10 -7.20 -19.23 -14.41
C ASN A 10 -8.40 -19.05 -13.48
N HIS A 11 -8.19 -18.98 -12.16
CA HIS A 11 -9.27 -18.79 -11.19
C HIS A 11 -9.93 -17.40 -11.39
N PRO A 12 -11.28 -17.29 -11.36
CA PRO A 12 -11.99 -16.01 -11.55
C PRO A 12 -11.67 -14.98 -10.45
N ALA A 13 -11.13 -15.41 -9.31
CA ALA A 13 -10.55 -14.56 -8.27
C ALA A 13 -9.02 -14.74 -8.15
N GLY A 14 -8.35 -15.03 -9.26
CA GLY A 14 -6.90 -15.22 -9.32
C GLY A 14 -6.11 -13.91 -9.31
N PRO A 15 -4.77 -13.96 -9.43
CA PRO A 15 -3.89 -12.79 -9.36
C PRO A 15 -4.04 -11.81 -10.53
N LYS A 16 -5.00 -12.02 -11.44
CA LYS A 16 -5.37 -11.05 -12.47
C LYS A 16 -6.52 -10.13 -12.04
N THR A 17 -7.15 -10.37 -10.89
CA THR A 17 -8.38 -9.65 -10.50
C THR A 17 -8.19 -8.77 -9.27
N ILE A 18 -9.00 -7.73 -9.21
CA ILE A 18 -8.96 -6.74 -8.13
C ILE A 18 -9.25 -7.36 -6.75
N HIS A 19 -9.99 -8.47 -6.68
CA HIS A 19 -10.30 -9.16 -5.42
C HIS A 19 -9.05 -9.75 -4.75
N PHE A 20 -8.02 -10.10 -5.52
CA PHE A 20 -6.74 -10.56 -4.98
C PHE A 20 -5.84 -9.38 -4.57
N TRP A 21 -5.79 -8.32 -5.39
CA TRP A 21 -4.91 -7.18 -5.16
C TRP A 21 -5.46 -6.14 -4.17
N ALA A 22 -6.77 -5.94 -4.09
CA ALA A 22 -7.38 -4.95 -3.20
C ALA A 22 -7.05 -5.19 -1.71
N PRO A 23 -7.11 -6.43 -1.19
CA PRO A 23 -6.59 -6.72 0.14
C PRO A 23 -5.09 -6.38 0.26
N THR A 24 -4.28 -6.75 -0.72
CA THR A 24 -2.83 -6.50 -0.72
C THR A 24 -2.48 -5.01 -0.70
N PHE A 25 -3.17 -4.18 -1.49
CA PHE A 25 -2.96 -2.73 -1.52
C PHE A 25 -3.40 -2.05 -0.23
N LYS A 26 -4.48 -2.52 0.41
CA LYS A 26 -4.91 -2.01 1.71
C LYS A 26 -3.82 -2.15 2.76
N TRP A 27 -3.23 -3.34 2.89
CA TRP A 27 -2.13 -3.58 3.84
C TRP A 27 -0.81 -2.93 3.40
N GLY A 28 -0.55 -2.88 2.09
CA GLY A 28 0.63 -2.21 1.53
C GLY A 28 0.67 -0.72 1.88
N LEU A 29 -0.48 -0.03 1.82
CA LEU A 29 -0.58 1.36 2.25
C LEU A 29 -0.33 1.52 3.76
N SER A 30 -0.86 0.62 4.59
CA SER A 30 -0.57 0.64 6.03
C SER A 30 0.91 0.42 6.34
N ILE A 31 1.58 -0.52 5.64
CA ILE A 31 3.03 -0.77 5.80
C ILE A 31 3.85 0.44 5.32
N ALA A 32 3.45 1.08 4.21
CA ALA A 32 4.10 2.29 3.71
C ALA A 32 3.99 3.44 4.73
N ASN A 33 2.81 3.64 5.35
CA ASN A 33 2.65 4.61 6.44
C ASN A 33 3.52 4.25 7.65
N ILE A 34 3.59 2.97 8.02
CA ILE A 34 4.46 2.50 9.11
C ILE A 34 5.93 2.85 8.83
N SER A 35 6.37 2.64 7.60
CA SER A 35 7.72 3.00 7.15
C SER A 35 7.93 4.52 7.10
N ASP A 36 6.87 5.30 6.86
CA ASP A 36 6.94 6.77 6.79
C ASP A 36 7.10 7.43 8.16
N PHE A 37 6.64 6.79 9.24
CA PHE A 37 6.79 7.31 10.61
C PHE A 37 8.24 7.40 11.09
N SER A 38 9.19 6.75 10.40
CA SER A 38 10.62 6.85 10.70
C SER A 38 11.27 8.09 10.07
N LYS A 39 10.52 8.89 9.29
CA LYS A 39 11.05 10.13 8.72
C LYS A 39 11.34 11.14 9.84
N PRO A 40 12.55 11.71 9.87
CA PRO A 40 12.92 12.67 10.90
C PRO A 40 12.01 13.90 10.81
N PRO A 41 11.58 14.44 11.96
CA PRO A 41 10.65 15.56 12.03
C PRO A 41 11.20 16.85 11.40
N GLU A 42 12.52 16.93 11.18
CA GLU A 42 13.13 18.05 10.45
C GLU A 42 12.78 18.09 8.95
N THR A 43 12.28 16.98 8.37
CA THR A 43 11.79 16.91 6.98
C THR A 43 10.30 17.21 6.86
N LEU A 44 9.60 17.32 7.99
CA LEU A 44 8.21 17.74 8.01
C LEU A 44 8.19 19.27 7.89
N SER A 45 7.52 19.77 6.86
CA SER A 45 7.30 21.21 6.70
C SER A 45 6.57 21.76 7.93
N TYR A 46 7.20 22.71 8.62
CA TYR A 46 6.54 23.44 9.69
C TYR A 46 5.31 24.16 9.14
N PRO A 47 4.16 24.13 9.83
CA PRO A 47 3.04 24.98 9.47
C PRO A 47 3.52 26.42 9.46
N LEU A 48 3.26 27.12 8.34
CA LEU A 48 3.60 28.53 8.17
C LEU A 48 3.10 29.31 9.40
N PRO A 49 3.95 30.12 10.07
CA PRO A 49 3.49 30.93 11.17
C PRO A 49 2.44 31.92 10.66
N THR A 50 1.18 31.67 11.00
CA THR A 50 0.06 32.58 10.75
C THR A 50 0.08 33.73 11.75
N ASN A 51 1.17 34.49 11.77
CA ASN A 51 1.12 35.85 12.29
C ASN A 51 0.51 36.71 11.19
N ARG A 52 -0.83 36.71 11.11
CA ARG A 52 -1.56 37.85 10.56
C ARG A 52 -1.80 38.80 11.72
N ASP A 53 -1.04 39.88 11.70
CA ASP A 53 -1.43 41.21 12.16
C ASP A 53 -2.95 41.47 12.06
#